data_AF-A0A290Z5E1-F1
#
_entry.id   AF-A0A290Z5E1-F1
#
_cell.length_a   1.000
_cell.length_b   1.000
_cell.length_c   1.000
_cell.angle_alpha   90.00
_cell.angle_beta   90.00
_cell.angle_gamma   90.00
#
_symmetry.space_group_name_H-M   'P 1'
#
loop_
_entity.id
_entity.type
_entity.pdbx_description
1 polymer ?
#
loop_
_entity_poly.entity_id
_entity_poly.type
_entity_poly.pdbx_seq_one_letter_code
_entity_poly.pdbx_strand_id
1 'polypeptide(L)'
;MFLTKLTVDVRSREFRRDLANLHEMHRTVMSGYPRVEDGSPARQTHGVLWRLDPTRDGGYTQYVQSLTRPDWTGLPETLLTSPAEVRSLDPLLDAIEPGRVLAFRLLANATKDSVPAEPGGRGLRVAHRTPEAQVAWLARKGQRHGFALRDRPDGAPDVTLWSAPRMTGRKKAGRPITVDAVRFDGHLVVTDADALREAVGSGIGRAKAYGCGMLSLARARIDLGEAAEVA
;
A
#
# COMPACT_ATOMS: atom_id res chain seq x y z
N MET A 1 7.58 14.14 -4.16
CA MET A 1 6.38 13.28 -3.90
C MET A 1 5.86 13.56 -2.50
N PHE A 2 4.58 13.34 -2.19
CA PHE A 2 3.98 13.66 -0.89
C PHE A 2 3.50 12.42 -0.13
N LEU A 3 3.60 12.47 1.19
CA LEU A 3 2.97 11.53 2.11
C LEU A 3 2.06 12.30 3.07
N THR A 4 0.81 11.87 3.15
CA THR A 4 -0.17 12.31 4.13
C THR A 4 -0.39 11.23 5.17
N LYS A 5 -0.46 11.62 6.44
CA LYS A 5 -1.02 10.82 7.53
C LYS A 5 -2.34 11.44 7.99
N LEU A 6 -3.40 10.63 7.98
CA LEU A 6 -4.74 10.98 8.42
C LEU A 6 -5.10 10.11 9.64
N THR A 7 -5.25 10.72 10.82
CA THR A 7 -5.74 10.02 12.02
C THR A 7 -7.26 10.07 12.01
N VAL A 8 -7.91 8.94 11.71
CA VAL A 8 -9.36 8.93 11.45
C VAL A 8 -10.15 8.76 12.73
N ASP A 9 -11.31 9.43 12.82
CA ASP A 9 -12.28 9.19 13.89
C ASP A 9 -13.15 7.99 13.54
N VAL A 10 -13.03 6.91 14.32
CA VAL A 10 -13.84 5.69 14.13
C VAL A 10 -15.33 5.89 14.37
N ARG A 11 -15.72 6.97 15.07
CA ARG A 11 -17.12 7.34 15.34
C ARG A 11 -17.74 8.07 14.15
N SER A 12 -16.92 8.63 13.27
CA SER A 12 -17.35 9.31 12.05
C SER A 12 -18.28 8.44 11.23
N ARG A 13 -19.42 9.00 10.84
CA ARG A 13 -20.36 8.31 9.95
C ARG A 13 -19.75 8.13 8.55
N GLU A 14 -18.98 9.13 8.12
CA GLU A 14 -18.28 9.18 6.84
C GLU A 14 -17.20 8.09 6.81
N PHE A 15 -16.41 7.94 7.87
CA PHE A 15 -15.44 6.84 7.97
C PHE A 15 -16.11 5.46 7.96
N ARG A 16 -17.21 5.27 8.72
CA ARG A 16 -17.92 3.99 8.75
C ARG A 16 -18.50 3.61 7.38
N ARG A 17 -19.02 4.59 6.62
CA ARG A 17 -19.44 4.40 5.22
C ARG A 17 -18.26 3.95 4.36
N ASP A 18 -17.13 4.62 4.48
CA ASP A 18 -15.94 4.36 3.68
C ASP A 18 -15.34 2.98 4.00
N LEU A 19 -15.29 2.61 5.28
CA LEU A 19 -14.83 1.30 5.72
C LEU A 19 -15.71 0.16 5.19
N ALA A 20 -17.03 0.39 5.12
CA ALA A 20 -17.99 -0.58 4.58
C ALA A 20 -17.99 -0.68 3.04
N ASN A 21 -17.47 0.33 2.33
CA ASN A 21 -17.43 0.36 0.87
C ASN A 21 -16.13 1.00 0.36
N LEU A 22 -15.21 0.16 -0.14
CA LEU A 22 -13.94 0.61 -0.71
C LEU A 22 -14.06 1.64 -1.83
N HIS A 23 -15.18 1.66 -2.55
CA HIS A 23 -15.38 2.68 -3.56
C HIS A 23 -15.62 4.06 -2.94
N GLU A 24 -16.34 4.13 -1.81
CA GLU A 24 -16.54 5.39 -1.08
C GLU A 24 -15.24 5.86 -0.42
N MET A 25 -14.47 4.95 0.20
CA MET A 25 -13.13 5.27 0.70
C MET A 25 -12.24 5.84 -0.41
N HIS A 26 -12.24 5.22 -1.60
CA HIS A 26 -11.51 5.74 -2.74
C HIS A 26 -11.97 7.15 -3.14
N ARG A 27 -13.29 7.41 -3.14
CA ARG A 27 -13.85 8.73 -3.45
C ARG A 27 -13.41 9.79 -2.44
N THR A 28 -13.44 9.48 -1.14
CA THR A 28 -12.97 10.37 -0.08
C THR A 28 -11.47 10.67 -0.22
N VAL A 29 -10.63 9.67 -0.50
CA VAL A 29 -9.21 9.92 -0.76
C VAL A 29 -9.01 10.80 -2.00
N MET A 30 -9.78 10.56 -3.07
CA MET A 30 -9.68 11.36 -4.30
C MET A 30 -10.23 12.77 -4.17
N SER A 31 -11.08 13.08 -3.18
CA SER A 31 -11.57 14.44 -2.97
C SER A 31 -10.47 15.39 -2.47
N GLY A 32 -9.33 14.86 -2.01
CA GLY A 32 -8.15 15.66 -1.67
C GLY A 32 -7.34 16.15 -2.86
N TYR A 33 -7.79 15.91 -4.10
CA TYR A 33 -7.05 16.24 -5.32
C TYR A 33 -7.92 17.01 -6.30
N PRO A 34 -7.31 17.89 -7.12
CA PRO A 34 -8.04 18.64 -8.13
C PRO A 34 -8.63 17.70 -9.19
N ARG A 35 -9.67 18.18 -9.88
CA ARG A 35 -10.24 17.44 -11.00
C ARG A 35 -9.28 17.42 -12.17
N VAL A 36 -9.19 16.28 -12.83
CA VAL A 36 -8.46 16.12 -14.10
C VAL A 36 -9.42 16.36 -15.26
N GLU A 37 -9.07 17.29 -16.14
CA GLU A 37 -9.97 17.81 -17.19
C GLU A 37 -9.81 17.09 -18.54
N ASP A 38 -8.65 16.52 -18.80
CA ASP A 38 -8.30 15.86 -20.08
C ASP A 38 -8.90 14.44 -20.25
N GLY A 39 -9.72 13.99 -19.30
CA GLY A 39 -10.33 12.66 -19.30
C GLY A 39 -9.39 11.53 -18.89
N SER A 40 -8.13 11.83 -18.55
CA SER A 40 -7.20 10.82 -18.05
C SER A 40 -7.63 10.31 -16.66
N PRO A 41 -7.30 9.06 -16.28
CA PRO A 41 -7.75 8.52 -15.00
C PRO A 41 -7.13 9.27 -13.82
N ALA A 42 -7.91 10.12 -13.14
CA ALA A 42 -7.42 11.05 -12.10
C ALA A 42 -6.48 10.43 -11.06
N ARG A 43 -6.76 9.21 -10.58
CA ARG A 43 -5.87 8.50 -9.63
C ARG A 43 -4.48 8.26 -10.21
N GLN A 44 -4.39 7.91 -11.50
CA GLN A 44 -3.11 7.67 -12.19
C GLN A 44 -2.37 8.98 -12.41
N THR A 45 -3.09 10.03 -12.85
CA THR A 45 -2.54 11.38 -13.06
C THR A 45 -1.91 11.95 -11.78
N HIS A 46 -2.56 11.79 -10.64
CA HIS A 46 -2.03 12.23 -9.34
C HIS A 46 -1.12 11.20 -8.64
N GLY A 47 -0.94 10.01 -9.22
CA GLY A 47 -0.16 8.93 -8.61
C GLY A 47 -0.66 8.49 -7.23
N VAL A 48 -1.98 8.53 -6.99
CA VAL A 48 -2.55 8.31 -5.66
C VAL A 48 -2.52 6.83 -5.29
N LEU A 49 -1.85 6.55 -4.17
CA LEU A 49 -1.83 5.28 -3.44
C LEU A 49 -2.23 5.54 -2.00
N TRP A 50 -2.86 4.58 -1.35
CA TRP A 50 -3.21 4.72 0.06
C TRP A 50 -3.24 3.36 0.74
N ARG A 51 -3.16 3.36 2.07
CA ARG A 51 -3.30 2.19 2.93
C ARG A 51 -3.96 2.61 4.24
N LEU A 52 -4.89 1.80 4.74
CA LEU A 52 -5.51 1.98 6.04
C LEU A 52 -4.87 1.00 7.04
N ASP A 53 -4.17 1.54 8.03
CA ASP A 53 -3.49 0.75 9.06
C ASP A 53 -4.31 0.80 10.36
N PRO A 54 -4.70 -0.35 10.95
CA PRO A 54 -5.27 -0.36 12.29
C PRO A 54 -4.20 0.02 13.32
N THR A 55 -4.61 0.75 14.35
CA THR A 55 -3.77 1.12 15.49
C THR A 55 -4.06 0.22 16.70
N ARG A 56 -3.13 0.18 17.67
CA ARG A 56 -3.23 -0.74 18.82
C ARG A 56 -4.40 -0.44 19.76
N ASP A 57 -4.89 0.78 19.76
CA ASP A 57 -6.03 1.28 20.54
C ASP A 57 -7.38 1.09 19.84
N GLY A 58 -7.42 0.32 18.73
CA GLY A 58 -8.64 0.05 17.98
C GLY A 58 -9.05 1.17 17.02
N GLY A 59 -8.19 2.18 16.85
CA GLY A 59 -8.33 3.23 15.83
C GLY A 59 -7.79 2.81 14.47
N TYR A 60 -7.70 3.80 13.57
CA TYR A 60 -7.02 3.64 12.30
C TYR A 60 -6.17 4.87 11.96
N THR A 61 -5.13 4.65 11.18
CA THR A 61 -4.37 5.70 10.50
C THR A 61 -4.41 5.41 9.01
N GLN A 62 -4.89 6.37 8.21
CA GLN A 62 -4.84 6.27 6.77
C GLN A 62 -3.62 7.01 6.24
N TYR A 63 -2.75 6.28 5.56
CA TYR A 63 -1.62 6.86 4.83
C TYR A 63 -2.02 7.05 3.38
N VAL A 64 -1.73 8.23 2.83
CA VAL A 64 -1.96 8.55 1.41
C VAL A 64 -0.67 9.07 0.80
N GLN A 65 -0.27 8.51 -0.33
CA GLN A 65 0.90 8.94 -1.10
C GLN A 65 0.46 9.43 -2.47
N SER A 66 1.10 10.48 -2.97
CA SER A 66 0.75 11.10 -4.25
C SER A 66 1.90 11.90 -4.87
N LEU A 67 1.82 12.11 -6.18
CA LEU A 67 2.71 12.99 -6.93
C LEU A 67 2.31 14.47 -6.75
N THR A 68 1.01 14.74 -6.73
CA THR A 68 0.44 16.08 -6.52
C THR A 68 0.24 16.34 -5.03
N ARG A 69 0.53 17.56 -4.56
CA ARG A 69 0.24 17.94 -3.16
C ARG A 69 -1.27 17.90 -2.93
N PRO A 70 -1.76 17.15 -1.92
CA PRO A 70 -3.19 17.11 -1.64
C PRO A 70 -3.66 18.35 -0.88
N ASP A 71 -4.95 18.65 -1.02
CA ASP A 71 -5.69 19.63 -0.22
C ASP A 71 -6.80 18.90 0.55
N TRP A 72 -6.64 18.83 1.87
CA TRP A 72 -7.57 18.12 2.76
C TRP A 72 -8.60 19.04 3.43
N THR A 73 -8.65 20.32 3.07
CA THR A 73 -9.59 21.29 3.68
C THR A 73 -11.06 20.96 3.41
N GLY A 74 -11.35 20.25 2.31
CA GLY A 74 -12.70 19.81 1.95
C GLY A 74 -13.16 18.51 2.63
N LEU A 75 -12.36 17.90 3.51
CA LEU A 75 -12.79 16.73 4.27
C LEU A 75 -13.86 17.12 5.31
N PRO A 76 -14.82 16.22 5.61
CA PRO A 76 -15.75 16.43 6.72
C PRO A 76 -15.00 16.64 8.04
N GLU A 77 -15.40 17.64 8.83
CA GLU A 77 -14.75 17.99 10.11
C GLU A 77 -14.68 16.80 11.08
N THR A 78 -15.67 15.91 11.03
CA THR A 78 -15.77 14.72 11.88
C THR A 78 -14.92 13.55 11.40
N LEU A 79 -14.28 13.63 10.23
CA LEU A 79 -13.57 12.49 9.66
C LEU A 79 -12.24 12.20 10.39
N LEU A 80 -11.59 13.24 10.91
CA LEU A 80 -10.26 13.14 11.50
C LEU A 80 -10.28 13.59 12.96
N THR A 81 -9.47 12.94 13.81
CA THR A 81 -9.27 13.35 15.21
C THR A 81 -8.18 14.41 15.37
N SER A 82 -7.36 14.61 14.32
CA SER A 82 -6.29 15.61 14.27
C SER A 82 -6.16 16.17 12.85
N PRO A 83 -5.58 17.37 12.67
CA PRO A 83 -5.28 17.89 11.33
C PRO A 83 -4.47 16.90 10.49
N ALA A 84 -4.70 16.93 9.18
CA ALA A 84 -3.95 16.11 8.22
C ALA A 84 -2.46 16.52 8.21
N GLU A 85 -1.57 15.54 8.36
CA GLU A 85 -0.12 15.79 8.36
C GLU A 85 0.42 15.50 6.95
N VAL A 86 0.82 16.53 6.20
CA VAL A 86 1.39 16.39 4.84
C VAL A 86 2.88 16.70 4.85
N ARG A 87 3.70 15.78 4.35
CA ARG A 87 5.16 15.96 4.25
C ARG A 87 5.71 15.52 2.89
N SER A 88 6.89 16.02 2.53
CA SER A 88 7.63 15.51 1.38
C SER A 88 8.15 14.09 1.67
N LEU A 89 8.11 13.23 0.63
CA LEU A 89 8.72 11.92 0.64
C LEU A 89 10.16 11.94 0.06
N ASP A 90 10.60 13.07 -0.48
CA ASP A 90 11.89 13.19 -1.17
C ASP A 90 13.08 12.74 -0.30
N PRO A 91 13.16 13.09 1.02
CA PRO A 91 14.26 12.59 1.86
C PRO A 91 14.33 11.05 1.97
N LEU A 92 13.19 10.36 1.86
CA LEU A 92 13.17 8.90 1.81
C LEU A 92 13.63 8.39 0.46
N LEU A 93 13.21 9.02 -0.64
CA LEU A 93 13.55 8.65 -2.01
C LEU A 93 15.05 8.86 -2.30
N ASP A 94 15.62 9.93 -1.77
CA ASP A 94 17.05 10.24 -1.86
C ASP A 94 17.88 9.21 -1.09
N ALA A 95 17.34 8.67 0.00
CA ALA A 95 17.97 7.63 0.80
C ALA A 95 17.91 6.23 0.18
N ILE A 96 17.31 6.04 -1.00
CA ILE A 96 17.28 4.75 -1.70
C ILE A 96 18.58 4.59 -2.50
N GLU A 97 19.43 3.64 -2.10
CA GLU A 97 20.71 3.36 -2.73
C GLU A 97 20.90 1.85 -2.89
N PRO A 98 21.52 1.36 -3.98
CA PRO A 98 21.81 -0.06 -4.15
C PRO A 98 22.55 -0.66 -2.94
N GLY A 99 22.21 -1.89 -2.56
CA GLY A 99 22.76 -2.59 -1.40
C GLY A 99 22.18 -2.18 -0.06
N ARG A 100 21.42 -1.07 0.03
CA ARG A 100 20.83 -0.62 1.30
C ARG A 100 19.73 -1.57 1.76
N VAL A 101 19.73 -1.88 3.05
CA VAL A 101 18.65 -2.63 3.71
C VAL A 101 17.60 -1.65 4.24
N LEU A 102 16.35 -1.87 3.88
CA LEU A 102 15.22 -1.06 4.32
C LEU A 102 14.12 -1.95 4.90
N ALA A 103 13.51 -1.49 5.99
CA ALA A 103 12.27 -2.08 6.47
C ALA A 103 11.15 -1.66 5.51
N PHE A 104 10.24 -2.58 5.20
CA PHE A 104 9.13 -2.30 4.31
C PHE A 104 7.79 -2.77 4.86
N ARG A 105 6.73 -2.10 4.41
CA ARG A 105 5.34 -2.57 4.52
C ARG A 105 4.64 -2.44 3.19
N LEU A 106 3.92 -3.50 2.79
CA LEU A 106 3.10 -3.52 1.58
C LEU A 106 1.78 -4.27 1.85
N LEU A 107 0.65 -3.60 1.69
CA LEU A 107 -0.65 -4.29 1.56
C LEU A 107 -0.89 -4.56 0.07
N ALA A 108 -1.05 -5.82 -0.33
CA ALA A 108 -1.19 -6.17 -1.74
C ALA A 108 -2.23 -7.25 -2.00
N ASN A 109 -2.88 -7.16 -3.16
CA ASN A 109 -3.69 -8.22 -3.72
C ASN A 109 -2.82 -9.18 -4.54
N ALA A 110 -2.19 -10.14 -3.85
CA ALA A 110 -1.30 -11.13 -4.43
C ALA A 110 -2.09 -12.13 -5.28
N THR A 111 -2.09 -11.94 -6.60
CA THR A 111 -2.96 -12.68 -7.52
C THR A 111 -2.20 -13.28 -8.72
N LYS A 112 -2.76 -14.35 -9.27
CA LYS A 112 -2.34 -15.02 -10.51
C LYS A 112 -3.52 -15.21 -11.46
N ASP A 113 -3.28 -15.15 -12.76
CA ASP A 113 -4.27 -15.58 -13.75
C ASP A 113 -4.44 -17.11 -13.63
N SER A 114 -5.68 -17.58 -13.56
CA SER A 114 -5.99 -19.01 -13.57
C SER A 114 -5.77 -19.58 -14.96
N VAL A 115 -5.66 -20.90 -15.05
CA VAL A 115 -5.81 -21.58 -16.34
C VAL A 115 -7.27 -21.37 -16.81
N PRO A 116 -7.51 -20.99 -18.08
CA PRO A 116 -8.85 -20.95 -18.63
C PRO A 116 -9.53 -22.32 -18.56
N ALA A 117 -10.83 -22.36 -18.30
CA ALA A 117 -11.58 -23.62 -18.31
C ALA A 117 -11.71 -24.22 -19.73
N GLU A 118 -11.70 -23.36 -20.75
CA GLU A 118 -11.85 -23.72 -22.16
C GLU A 118 -10.64 -23.22 -22.99
N PRO A 119 -10.18 -23.97 -24.01
CA PRO A 119 -9.15 -23.52 -24.96
C PRO A 119 -9.56 -22.20 -25.63
N GLY A 120 -8.68 -21.19 -25.61
CA GLY A 120 -8.97 -19.85 -26.14
C GLY A 120 -9.72 -18.90 -25.20
N GLY A 121 -10.15 -19.39 -24.02
CA GLY A 121 -10.74 -18.55 -22.97
C GLY A 121 -9.69 -17.70 -22.22
N ARG A 122 -10.16 -16.69 -21.49
CA ARG A 122 -9.32 -15.90 -20.57
C ARG A 122 -9.44 -16.45 -19.15
N GLY A 123 -8.31 -16.77 -18.55
CA GLY A 123 -8.22 -17.17 -17.15
C GLY A 123 -8.82 -16.13 -16.20
N LEU A 124 -9.48 -16.60 -15.14
CA LEU A 124 -9.99 -15.75 -14.08
C LEU A 124 -8.85 -15.32 -13.17
N ARG A 125 -8.95 -14.12 -12.61
CA ARG A 125 -7.96 -13.68 -11.64
C ARG A 125 -8.23 -14.29 -10.27
N VAL A 126 -7.27 -15.01 -9.72
CA VAL A 126 -7.40 -15.66 -8.40
C VAL A 126 -6.29 -15.23 -7.44
N ALA A 127 -6.62 -15.06 -6.16
CA ALA A 127 -5.65 -14.75 -5.12
C ALA A 127 -4.79 -15.97 -4.78
N HIS A 128 -3.51 -15.74 -4.48
CA HIS A 128 -2.66 -16.75 -3.85
C HIS A 128 -3.14 -17.00 -2.42
N ARG A 129 -3.32 -18.27 -2.05
CA ARG A 129 -3.91 -18.66 -0.76
C ARG A 129 -2.91 -19.20 0.27
N THR A 130 -1.71 -19.62 -0.17
CA THR A 130 -0.69 -20.15 0.74
C THR A 130 0.40 -19.11 0.98
N PRO A 131 1.00 -19.07 2.20
CA PRO A 131 2.09 -18.16 2.52
C PRO A 131 3.25 -18.24 1.53
N GLU A 132 3.65 -19.45 1.14
CA GLU A 132 4.79 -19.69 0.24
C GLU A 132 4.55 -19.07 -1.14
N ALA A 133 3.33 -19.22 -1.66
CA ALA A 133 2.96 -18.64 -2.95
C ALA A 133 2.86 -17.11 -2.90
N GLN A 134 2.46 -16.54 -1.75
CA GLN A 134 2.41 -15.10 -1.51
C GLN A 134 3.82 -14.50 -1.37
N VAL A 135 4.74 -15.16 -0.65
CA VAL A 135 6.16 -14.78 -0.56
C VAL A 135 6.82 -14.86 -1.94
N ALA A 136 6.62 -15.96 -2.67
CA ALA A 136 7.14 -16.10 -4.03
C ALA A 136 6.59 -15.02 -4.98
N TRP A 137 5.32 -14.62 -4.81
CA TRP A 137 4.74 -13.50 -5.55
C TRP A 137 5.46 -12.19 -5.23
N LEU A 138 5.75 -11.92 -3.95
CA LEU A 138 6.47 -10.73 -3.51
C LEU A 138 7.90 -10.72 -4.04
N ALA A 139 8.63 -11.83 -3.97
CA ALA A 139 9.98 -11.96 -4.50
C ALA A 139 10.03 -11.65 -6.02
N ARG A 140 9.10 -12.20 -6.80
CA ARG A 140 8.96 -11.88 -8.25
C ARG A 140 8.58 -10.42 -8.50
N LYS A 141 7.91 -9.76 -7.55
CA LYS A 141 7.64 -8.32 -7.64
C LYS A 141 8.90 -7.53 -7.34
N GLY A 142 9.67 -7.93 -6.32
CA GLY A 142 10.97 -7.35 -6.00
C GLY A 142 11.91 -7.32 -7.19
N GLN A 143 12.14 -8.46 -7.83
CA GLN A 143 13.03 -8.56 -8.99
C GLN A 143 12.68 -7.59 -10.13
N ARG A 144 11.40 -7.27 -10.31
CA ARG A 144 10.93 -6.30 -11.33
C ARG A 144 10.94 -4.85 -10.88
N HIS A 145 11.03 -4.62 -9.58
CA HIS A 145 10.85 -3.31 -8.94
C HIS A 145 12.09 -2.90 -8.13
N GLY A 146 13.26 -3.46 -8.47
CA GLY A 146 14.53 -3.01 -7.91
C GLY A 146 14.80 -3.40 -6.46
N PHE A 147 14.22 -4.51 -5.96
CA PHE A 147 14.58 -5.03 -4.65
C PHE A 147 14.61 -6.56 -4.56
N ALA A 148 15.40 -7.09 -3.63
CA ALA A 148 15.34 -8.46 -3.17
C ALA A 148 14.81 -8.50 -1.73
N LEU A 149 14.16 -9.60 -1.34
CA LEU A 149 13.87 -9.82 0.08
C LEU A 149 15.19 -10.16 0.77
N ARG A 150 15.43 -9.58 1.96
CA ARG A 150 16.58 -9.94 2.79
C ARG A 150 16.39 -11.37 3.29
N ASP A 151 17.45 -12.16 3.34
CA ASP A 151 17.41 -13.47 4.00
C ASP A 151 17.72 -13.33 5.50
N ARG A 152 17.03 -14.14 6.31
CA ARG A 152 17.35 -14.34 7.72
C ARG A 152 18.55 -15.29 7.87
N PRO A 153 19.16 -15.41 9.07
CA PRO A 153 20.28 -16.33 9.29
C PRO A 153 19.98 -17.81 8.95
N ASP A 154 18.72 -18.22 9.00
CA ASP A 154 18.27 -19.57 8.63
C ASP A 154 18.06 -19.77 7.11
N GLY A 155 18.37 -18.75 6.29
CA GLY A 155 18.20 -18.76 4.84
C GLY A 155 16.76 -18.54 4.35
N ALA A 156 15.79 -18.34 5.26
CA ALA A 156 14.43 -18.00 4.88
C ALA A 156 14.28 -16.48 4.62
N PRO A 157 13.39 -16.04 3.72
CA PRO A 157 13.14 -14.62 3.51
C PRO A 157 12.62 -13.93 4.79
N ASP A 158 13.18 -12.76 5.10
CA ASP A 158 12.78 -11.89 6.21
C ASP A 158 11.49 -11.13 5.87
N VAL A 159 10.39 -11.87 5.90
CA VAL A 159 9.04 -11.36 5.63
C VAL A 159 8.02 -12.03 6.56
N THR A 160 7.21 -11.19 7.19
CA THR A 160 6.04 -11.59 7.98
C THR A 160 4.77 -11.27 7.19
N LEU A 161 3.86 -12.24 7.14
CA LEU A 161 2.58 -12.09 6.46
C LEU A 161 1.48 -11.90 7.49
N TRP A 162 0.61 -10.93 7.22
CA TRP A 162 -0.59 -10.70 8.01
C TRP A 162 -1.82 -10.82 7.13
N SER A 163 -2.76 -11.64 7.58
CA SER A 163 -4.08 -11.72 6.97
C SER A 163 -4.77 -10.36 7.10
N ALA A 164 -5.24 -9.81 5.99
CA ALA A 164 -6.13 -8.67 6.00
C ALA A 164 -7.58 -9.17 5.81
N PRO A 165 -8.57 -8.55 6.49
CA PRO A 165 -9.96 -8.83 6.22
C PRO A 165 -10.27 -8.66 4.73
N ARG A 166 -11.16 -9.50 4.18
CA ARG A 166 -11.66 -9.31 2.83
C ARG A 166 -12.31 -7.94 2.72
N MET A 167 -11.79 -7.11 1.83
CA MET A 167 -12.31 -5.76 1.62
C MET A 167 -13.32 -5.80 0.47
N THR A 168 -14.47 -5.15 0.65
CA THR A 168 -15.54 -5.14 -0.35
C THR A 168 -16.02 -3.73 -0.67
N GLY A 169 -16.69 -3.57 -1.80
CA GLY A 169 -17.30 -2.31 -2.19
C GLY A 169 -18.14 -2.45 -3.44
N ARG A 170 -18.79 -1.35 -3.83
CA ARG A 170 -19.58 -1.31 -5.06
C ARG A 170 -19.72 0.12 -5.54
N LYS A 171 -19.70 0.31 -6.86
CA LYS A 171 -20.19 1.54 -7.51
C LYS A 171 -21.72 1.48 -7.62
N LYS A 172 -22.40 2.64 -7.60
CA LYS A 172 -23.88 2.73 -7.67
C LYS A 172 -24.51 1.86 -8.76
N ALA A 173 -23.87 1.74 -9.93
CA ALA A 173 -24.28 0.86 -11.03
C ALA A 173 -23.13 -0.05 -11.51
N GLY A 174 -22.41 -0.68 -10.57
CA GLY A 174 -21.25 -1.52 -10.88
C GLY A 174 -21.30 -2.93 -10.30
N ARG A 175 -20.45 -3.79 -10.86
CA ARG A 175 -20.14 -5.10 -10.27
C ARG A 175 -19.55 -4.93 -8.85
N PRO A 176 -19.80 -5.89 -7.94
CA PRO A 176 -19.12 -5.92 -6.66
C PRO A 176 -17.60 -5.86 -6.83
N ILE A 177 -16.95 -5.10 -5.97
CA ILE A 177 -15.51 -5.03 -5.81
C ILE A 177 -15.17 -5.92 -4.62
N THR A 178 -14.28 -6.89 -4.83
CA THR A 178 -13.76 -7.76 -3.78
C THR A 178 -12.24 -7.77 -3.88
N VAL A 179 -11.56 -7.53 -2.75
CA VAL A 179 -10.10 -7.54 -2.65
C VAL A 179 -9.70 -8.46 -1.50
N ASP A 180 -8.98 -9.52 -1.85
CA ASP A 180 -8.34 -10.43 -0.90
C ASP A 180 -6.88 -9.97 -0.73
N ALA A 181 -6.67 -9.05 0.21
CA ALA A 181 -5.35 -8.47 0.45
C ALA A 181 -4.55 -9.31 1.45
N VAL A 182 -3.23 -9.23 1.33
CA VAL A 182 -2.26 -9.71 2.31
C VAL A 182 -1.30 -8.58 2.62
N ARG A 183 -0.98 -8.37 3.91
CA ARG A 183 0.04 -7.41 4.31
C ARG A 183 1.37 -8.13 4.48
N PHE A 184 2.39 -7.60 3.86
CA PHE A 184 3.78 -8.00 4.01
C PHE A 184 4.50 -6.94 4.81
N ASP A 185 5.20 -7.37 5.86
CA ASP A 185 6.14 -6.56 6.63
C ASP A 185 7.49 -7.29 6.64
N GLY A 186 8.61 -6.59 6.55
CA GLY A 186 9.92 -7.26 6.57
C GLY A 186 11.05 -6.36 6.15
N HIS A 187 12.14 -6.97 5.69
CA HIS A 187 13.31 -6.24 5.17
C HIS A 187 13.57 -6.59 3.71
N LEU A 188 13.92 -5.57 2.94
CA LEU A 188 14.37 -5.70 1.56
C LEU A 188 15.76 -5.11 1.40
N VAL A 189 16.46 -5.58 0.38
CA VAL A 189 17.73 -5.04 -0.10
C VAL A 189 17.46 -4.35 -1.43
N VAL A 190 17.86 -3.10 -1.56
CA VAL A 190 17.75 -2.36 -2.84
C VAL A 190 18.71 -2.98 -3.85
N THR A 191 18.20 -3.39 -5.01
CA THR A 191 19.02 -3.93 -6.12
C THR A 191 19.15 -2.93 -7.27
N ASP A 192 18.12 -2.11 -7.48
CA ASP A 192 18.09 -1.02 -8.46
C ASP A 192 17.32 0.14 -7.84
N ALA A 193 18.01 1.25 -7.59
CA ALA A 193 17.45 2.38 -6.88
C ALA A 193 16.36 3.11 -7.68
N ASP A 194 16.51 3.22 -8.99
CA ASP A 194 15.57 3.96 -9.83
C ASP A 194 14.29 3.14 -10.06
N ALA A 195 14.43 1.84 -10.31
CA ALA A 195 13.29 0.94 -10.37
C ALA A 195 12.50 0.90 -9.04
N LEU A 196 13.20 0.96 -7.90
CA LEU A 196 12.55 1.01 -6.59
C LEU A 196 11.86 2.36 -6.34
N ARG A 197 12.48 3.49 -6.70
CA ARG A 197 11.84 4.82 -6.62
C ARG A 197 10.56 4.88 -7.47
N GLU A 198 10.60 4.35 -8.69
CA GLU A 198 9.42 4.25 -9.55
C GLU A 198 8.35 3.37 -8.91
N ALA A 199 8.73 2.24 -8.31
CA ALA A 199 7.81 1.33 -7.65
C ALA A 199 7.16 1.94 -6.40
N VAL A 200 7.89 2.76 -5.64
CA VAL A 200 7.32 3.54 -4.54
C VAL A 200 6.22 4.46 -5.08
N GLY A 201 6.48 5.22 -6.14
CA GLY A 201 5.50 6.16 -6.72
C GLY A 201 4.31 5.51 -7.43
N SER A 202 4.54 4.48 -8.23
CA SER A 202 3.52 3.83 -9.07
C SER A 202 2.77 2.69 -8.36
N GLY A 203 3.34 2.19 -7.27
CA GLY A 203 2.84 1.13 -6.42
C GLY A 203 3.00 -0.27 -7.02
N ILE A 204 2.90 -1.29 -6.17
CA ILE A 204 3.16 -2.68 -6.53
C ILE A 204 1.85 -3.49 -6.60
N GLY A 205 1.60 -4.13 -7.75
CA GLY A 205 0.46 -5.03 -7.91
C GLY A 205 -0.86 -4.33 -8.29
N ARG A 206 -1.98 -4.96 -7.93
CA ARG A 206 -3.33 -4.54 -8.34
C ARG A 206 -4.13 -3.97 -7.16
N ALA A 207 -5.37 -3.55 -7.45
CA ALA A 207 -6.28 -2.95 -6.48
C ALA A 207 -5.76 -1.65 -5.84
N LYS A 208 -4.96 -0.88 -6.59
CA LYS A 208 -4.36 0.40 -6.14
C LYS A 208 -5.36 1.47 -5.74
N ALA A 209 -6.52 1.48 -6.39
CA ALA A 209 -7.62 2.36 -6.00
C ALA A 209 -8.22 2.00 -4.63
N TYR A 210 -7.98 0.78 -4.13
CA TYR A 210 -8.69 0.16 -3.01
C TYR A 210 -7.74 -0.23 -1.87
N GLY A 211 -6.73 0.60 -1.60
CA GLY A 211 -5.86 0.43 -0.43
C GLY A 211 -4.66 -0.50 -0.61
N CYS A 212 -4.48 -1.08 -1.81
CA CYS A 212 -3.34 -1.95 -2.10
C CYS A 212 -2.21 -1.24 -2.86
N GLY A 213 -1.01 -1.81 -2.80
CA GLY A 213 0.11 -1.45 -3.65
C GLY A 213 0.98 -0.31 -3.17
N MET A 214 0.62 0.37 -2.09
CA MET A 214 1.50 1.34 -1.43
C MET A 214 2.65 0.62 -0.71
N LEU A 215 3.87 0.77 -1.23
CA LEU A 215 5.11 0.31 -0.60
C LEU A 215 5.63 1.42 0.33
N SER A 216 5.60 1.19 1.63
CA SER A 216 6.22 2.09 2.61
C SER A 216 7.61 1.56 2.95
N LEU A 217 8.60 2.46 2.98
CA LEU A 217 9.98 2.15 3.36
C LEU A 217 10.35 2.95 4.62
N ALA A 218 11.20 2.36 5.43
CA ALA A 218 11.84 3.00 6.57
C ALA A 218 13.28 2.50 6.70
N ARG A 219 14.12 3.29 7.38
CA ARG A 219 15.46 2.82 7.77
C ARG A 219 15.29 1.54 8.59
N ALA A 220 15.97 0.47 8.18
CA ALA A 220 16.01 -0.75 8.97
C ALA A 220 16.70 -0.43 10.31
N ARG A 221 16.02 -0.70 11.42
CA ARG A 221 16.73 -0.90 12.68
C ARG A 221 17.31 -2.30 12.58
N ILE A 222 18.57 -2.38 12.15
CA ILE A 222 19.30 -3.63 12.25
C ILE A 222 19.61 -3.74 13.74
N ASP A 223 18.84 -4.56 14.45
CA ASP A 223 19.25 -5.04 15.77
C ASP A 223 20.51 -5.88 15.52
N LEU A 224 21.67 -5.21 15.53
CA LEU A 224 22.93 -5.87 15.81
C LEU A 224 22.73 -6.44 17.22
N GLY A 225 22.73 -7.76 17.34
CA GLY A 225 22.69 -8.41 18.63
C GLY A 225 23.92 -7.97 19.42
N GLU A 226 23.75 -6.92 20.21
CA GLU A 226 24.64 -6.56 21.30
C GLU A 226 23.84 -5.82 22.36
N ALA A 227 24.27 -6.05 23.59
CA ALA A 227 23.55 -5.82 24.83
C ALA A 227 22.95 -4.41 24.99
N ALA A 228 21.92 -4.37 25.82
CA ALA A 228 21.39 -3.16 26.42
C ALA A 228 22.48 -2.14 26.77
N GLU A 229 22.30 -0.89 26.35
CA GLU A 229 22.64 0.22 27.23
C GLU A 229 21.72 1.42 27.01
N VAL A 230 21.35 1.95 28.17
CA VAL A 230 20.46 3.04 28.46
C VAL A 230 21.16 4.37 28.18
N ALA A 231 20.49 5.29 27.50
CA ALA A 231 20.61 6.74 27.72
C ALA A 231 19.34 7.44 27.23
#